data_AF-A0A1F2QA33-F1
#
_entry.id   AF-A0A1F2QA33-F1
#
_cell.length_a   1.000
_cell.length_b   1.000
_cell.length_c   1.000
_cell.angle_alpha   90.00
_cell.angle_beta   90.00
_cell.angle_gamma   90.00
#
_symmetry.space_group_name_H-M   'P 1'
#
loop_
_entity.id
_entity.type
_entity.pdbx_description
1 polymer ?
#
loop_
_entity_poly.entity_id
_entity_poly.type
_entity_poly.pdbx_seq_one_letter_code
_entity_poly.pdbx_strand_id
1 'polypeptide(L)' 'MKSLSPGARPLPTHHVTIRVPWHDGGWSGSVCARPLENTSCLILGRIGEGKRDEVEARCAGKRLDQLAAGDLPPCRGR' A
#
# COMPACT_ATOMS: atom_id res chain seq x y z
N MET A 1 -3.38 -7.13 34.55
CA MET A 1 -2.73 -6.10 33.73
C MET A 1 -1.45 -6.67 33.15
N LYS A 2 -1.22 -6.59 31.83
CA LYS A 2 0.03 -7.08 31.22
C LYS A 2 1.19 -6.21 31.71
N SER A 3 2.26 -6.85 32.17
CA SER A 3 3.51 -6.17 32.53
C SER A 3 4.08 -5.47 31.30
N LEU A 4 4.49 -4.21 31.45
CA LEU A 4 5.15 -3.44 30.39
C LEU A 4 6.66 -3.70 30.43
N SER A 5 7.33 -3.61 29.28
CA SER A 5 8.79 -3.71 29.20
C SER A 5 9.49 -2.63 30.03
N PRO A 6 10.68 -2.89 30.61
CA PRO A 6 11.44 -1.88 31.37
C PRO A 6 11.60 -0.57 30.59
N GLY A 7 11.27 0.55 31.23
CA GLY A 7 11.32 1.89 30.62
C GLY A 7 10.08 2.29 29.80
N ALA A 8 9.13 1.38 29.58
CA ALA A 8 7.85 1.74 28.96
C ALA A 8 6.97 2.54 29.93
N ARG A 9 6.22 3.50 29.39
CA ARG A 9 5.26 4.32 30.14
C ARG A 9 3.86 4.20 29.52
N PRO A 10 2.79 4.15 30.32
CA PRO A 10 1.43 4.22 29.80
C PRO A 10 1.20 5.58 29.13
N LEU A 11 0.65 5.58 27.92
CA LEU A 11 0.21 6.79 27.22
C LEU A 11 -1.31 6.91 27.36
N PRO A 12 -1.88 8.13 27.38
CA PRO A 12 -3.32 8.33 27.34
C PRO A 12 -3.94 7.69 26.09
N THR A 13 -5.22 7.33 26.17
CA THR A 13 -5.96 6.84 25.00
C THR A 13 -6.09 7.97 23.97
N HIS A 14 -5.59 7.74 22.76
CA HIS A 14 -5.70 8.67 21.64
C HIS A 14 -6.34 7.97 20.43
N HIS A 15 -7.07 8.73 19.62
CA HIS A 15 -7.46 8.28 18.30
C HIS A 15 -6.24 8.26 17.38
N VAL A 16 -6.06 7.15 16.67
CA VAL A 16 -5.02 7.02 15.65
C VAL A 16 -5.69 6.93 14.28
N THR A 17 -5.28 7.80 13.37
CA THR A 17 -5.68 7.76 11.95
C THR A 17 -4.47 7.38 11.13
N ILE A 18 -4.58 6.30 10.35
CA ILE A 18 -3.51 5.79 9.48
C ILE A 18 -4.06 5.71 8.07
N ARG A 19 -3.28 6.17 7.08
CA ARG A 19 -3.57 5.94 5.67
C ARG A 19 -2.59 4.90 5.13
N VAL A 20 -3.12 3.79 4.66
CA VAL A 20 -2.34 2.68 4.11
C VAL A 20 -2.70 2.47 2.64
N PRO A 21 -1.78 1.96 1.80
CA PRO A 21 -2.13 1.62 0.43
C PRO A 21 -3.20 0.53 0.42
N TRP A 22 -4.16 0.67 -0.49
CA TRP A 22 -5.28 -0.25 -0.65
C TRP A 22 -5.15 -1.04 -1.95
N HIS A 23 -5.48 -2.34 -1.92
CA HIS A 23 -5.55 -3.20 -3.09
C HIS A 23 -6.96 -3.79 -3.19
N ASP A 24 -7.58 -3.69 -4.37
CA ASP A 24 -8.95 -4.16 -4.62
C ASP A 24 -9.13 -5.68 -4.48
N GLY A 25 -8.10 -6.46 -4.81
CA GLY A 25 -8.03 -7.90 -4.59
C GLY A 25 -7.50 -8.31 -3.22
N GLY A 26 -7.43 -7.37 -2.26
CA GLY A 26 -6.69 -7.55 -1.01
C GLY A 26 -5.17 -7.60 -1.26
N TRP A 27 -4.37 -7.46 -0.20
CA TRP A 27 -2.91 -7.55 -0.28
C TRP A 27 -2.45 -8.99 -0.59
N SER A 28 -2.60 -9.41 -1.84
CA SER A 28 -2.33 -10.77 -2.34
C SER A 28 -0.96 -10.92 -2.99
N GLY A 29 -0.14 -9.87 -2.98
CA GLY A 29 1.14 -9.85 -3.70
C GLY A 29 1.00 -9.63 -5.21
N SER A 30 -0.18 -9.17 -5.68
CA SER A 30 -0.43 -8.79 -7.06
C SER A 30 -0.73 -7.30 -7.21
N VAL A 31 -0.55 -6.78 -8.43
CA VAL A 31 -1.12 -5.49 -8.84
C VAL A 31 -2.64 -5.57 -8.71
N CYS A 32 -3.29 -4.44 -8.40
CA CYS A 32 -4.75 -4.35 -8.36
C CYS A 32 -5.38 -4.91 -9.66
N ALA A 33 -6.57 -5.49 -9.56
CA ALA A 33 -7.30 -6.00 -10.72
C ALA A 33 -7.85 -4.85 -11.60
N ARG A 34 -8.25 -3.74 -10.95
CA ARG A 34 -8.73 -2.50 -11.57
C ARG A 34 -7.93 -1.31 -11.03
N PRO A 35 -6.64 -1.18 -11.39
CA PRO A 35 -5.75 -0.17 -10.82
C PRO A 35 -6.16 1.27 -11.14
N LEU A 36 -6.88 1.49 -12.25
CA LEU A 36 -7.38 2.81 -12.65
C LEU A 36 -8.60 3.26 -11.83
N GLU A 37 -9.36 2.32 -11.26
CA GLU A 37 -10.52 2.61 -10.42
C GLU A 37 -10.14 2.78 -8.94
N ASN A 38 -8.88 2.52 -8.58
CA ASN A 38 -8.41 2.60 -7.22
C ASN A 38 -7.92 4.02 -6.87
N THR A 39 -8.87 4.87 -6.49
CA THR A 39 -8.60 6.25 -6.03
C THR A 39 -8.02 6.30 -4.61
N SER A 40 -8.13 5.22 -3.84
CA SER A 40 -7.62 5.16 -2.46
C SER A 40 -6.10 5.32 -2.40
N CYS A 41 -5.38 4.80 -3.39
CA CYS A 41 -3.92 4.94 -3.47
C CYS A 41 -3.46 6.34 -3.91
N LEU A 42 -4.31 7.12 -4.59
CA LEU A 42 -3.97 8.45 -5.08
C LEU A 42 -3.79 9.48 -3.97
N ILE A 43 -4.49 9.30 -2.84
CA ILE A 43 -4.38 10.22 -1.69
C ILE A 43 -3.03 10.12 -0.96
N LEU A 44 -2.27 9.06 -1.22
CA LEU A 44 -0.95 8.83 -0.65
C LEU A 44 0.09 9.46 -1.57
N GLY A 45 0.59 10.65 -1.25
CA GLY A 45 1.44 11.46 -2.14
C GLY A 45 2.51 10.68 -2.91
N ARG A 46 3.34 9.89 -2.22
CA ARG A 46 4.39 9.06 -2.84
C ARG A 46 3.85 8.06 -3.89
N ILE A 47 2.66 7.51 -3.65
CA ILE A 47 2.04 6.51 -4.51
C ILE A 47 1.28 7.20 -5.64
N GLY A 48 0.54 8.26 -5.34
CA GLY A 48 -0.18 9.06 -6.33
C GLY A 48 0.77 9.68 -7.37
N GLU A 49 1.86 10.32 -6.94
CA GLU A 49 2.85 10.95 -7.82
C GLU A 49 3.63 9.93 -8.66
N GLY A 50 3.85 8.73 -8.11
CA GLY A 50 4.60 7.66 -8.79
C GLY A 50 3.72 6.69 -9.59
N LYS A 51 2.40 6.89 -9.61
CA LYS A 51 1.45 6.00 -10.27
C LYS A 51 1.65 6.08 -11.78
N ARG A 52 1.66 4.93 -12.45
CA ARG A 52 1.80 4.86 -13.91
C ARG A 52 0.64 4.06 -14.48
N ASP A 53 -0.42 4.77 -14.81
CA ASP A 53 -1.71 4.20 -15.21
C ASP A 53 -1.59 3.16 -16.32
N GLU A 54 -0.86 3.46 -17.39
CA GLU A 54 -0.66 2.54 -18.52
C GLU A 54 0.05 1.24 -18.09
N VAL A 55 1.11 1.36 -17.27
CA VAL A 55 1.90 0.21 -16.80
C VAL A 55 1.10 -0.63 -15.83
N GLU A 56 0.41 0.00 -14.88
CA GLU A 56 -0.41 -0.68 -13.89
C GLU A 56 -1.62 -1.37 -14.55
N ALA A 57 -2.29 -0.73 -15.51
CA ALA A 57 -3.37 -1.34 -16.27
C ALA A 57 -2.88 -2.57 -17.06
N ARG A 58 -1.72 -2.47 -17.71
CA ARG A 58 -1.08 -3.61 -18.43
C ARG A 58 -0.68 -4.75 -17.50
N CYS A 59 -0.34 -4.43 -16.24
CA CYS A 59 0.08 -5.40 -15.23
C CYS A 59 -1.04 -5.81 -14.27
N ALA A 60 -2.29 -5.40 -14.52
CA ALA A 60 -3.42 -5.66 -13.64
C ALA A 60 -3.54 -7.16 -13.30
N GLY A 61 -3.71 -7.46 -12.01
CA GLY A 61 -3.82 -8.83 -11.49
C GLY A 61 -2.54 -9.67 -11.51
N LYS A 62 -1.45 -9.22 -12.16
CA LYS A 62 -0.19 -9.96 -12.20
C LYS A 62 0.50 -9.91 -10.83
N ARG A 63 1.19 -11.01 -10.49
CA ARG A 63 1.99 -11.05 -9.26
C ARG A 63 3.18 -10.11 -9.36
N LEU A 64 3.48 -9.44 -8.27
CA LEU A 64 4.59 -8.48 -8.19
C LEU A 64 5.96 -9.14 -8.43
N ASP A 65 6.13 -10.39 -8.03
CA ASP A 65 7.36 -11.17 -8.24
C ASP A 65 7.59 -11.58 -9.71
N GLN A 66 6.60 -11.42 -10.57
CA GLN A 66 6.68 -11.69 -12.01
C GLN A 66 6.92 -10.42 -12.84
N LEU A 67 6.96 -9.24 -12.21
CA LEU A 67 7.16 -7.98 -12.90
C LEU A 67 8.64 -7.61 -12.97
N ALA A 68 9.04 -7.01 -14.09
CA ALA A 68 10.33 -6.35 -14.17
C ALA A 68 10.42 -5.24 -13.11
N ALA A 69 11.62 -4.95 -12.61
CA ALA A 69 11.82 -3.92 -11.58
C ALA A 69 11.22 -2.55 -11.98
N GLY A 70 11.32 -2.22 -13.28
CA GLY A 70 10.76 -1.01 -13.87
C GLY A 70 9.23 -1.02 -14.04
N ASP A 71 8.53 -2.13 -13.83
CA ASP A 71 7.07 -2.25 -13.98
C ASP A 71 6.34 -2.34 -12.63
N LEU A 72 7.08 -2.41 -11.53
CA LEU A 72 6.50 -2.50 -10.19
C LEU A 72 5.73 -1.21 -9.85
N PRO A 73 4.53 -1.32 -9.25
CA PRO A 73 3.75 -0.16 -8.82
C PRO A 73 4.40 0.51 -7.60
N PRO A 74 4.18 1.81 -7.41
CA PRO A 74 4.79 2.56 -6.31
C PRO A 74 4.32 2.08 -4.91
N CYS A 75 3.15 1.45 -4.82
CA CYS A 75 2.59 0.90 -3.58
C CYS A 75 3.38 -0.26 -2.98
N ARG A 76 4.26 -0.93 -3.75
CA ARG A 76 5.16 -2.00 -3.26
C ARG A 76 6.06 -1.55 -2.10
N GLY A 77 6.42 -0.26 -2.06
CA GLY A 77 7.45 0.25 -1.14
C GLY A 77 8.85 0.15 -1.73
N ARG A 78 9.77 0.96 -1.21
CA ARG A 78 11.17 0.97 -1.65
C ARG A 78 11.96 -0.08 -0.86
#